data_AF-A0A821Y0M1-F1
#
_entry.id   AF-A0A821Y0M1-F1
#
_cell.length_a   1.000
_cell.length_b   1.000
_cell.length_c   1.000
_cell.angle_alpha   90.00
_cell.angle_beta   90.00
_cell.angle_gamma   90.00
#
_symmetry.space_group_name_H-M   'P 1'
#
loop_
_entity.id
_entity.type
_entity.pdbx_description
1 polymer ?
#
loop_
_entity_poly.entity_id
_entity_poly.type
_entity_poly.pdbx_seq_one_letter_code
_entity_poly.pdbx_strand_id
1 'polypeptide(L)'
;MVCNNSVNIFLIGLMSSMKTDIRTTNADQQQLMSFAYVFSVTILVLFALASNILSADTFFRAQIRSTSVGFHLLLYSCCSISVFLLLEFRLIQLLDSLNYESFFSICNVITPTSSILARICLWMNGLIGLQRAFQSFELGFLRNQIRSRVTGNMLVVVVSICVSIMHVPELISRRTLPDPVAAGKFVCQIRYSEELLILNTIFSFIHVFLPVSLNMLANCLILASISRRKANIHGTTYWSQWIRQFHRHAHLFISPTLTT
;
A
#
# COMPACT_ATOMS: atom_id res chain seq x y z
N MET A 1 26.54 1.98 15.86
CA MET A 1 26.19 2.41 14.49
C MET A 1 24.83 1.82 14.17
N VAL A 2 23.76 2.61 14.31
CA VAL A 2 22.37 2.18 14.21
C VAL A 2 21.90 2.48 12.78
N CYS A 3 21.86 1.46 11.92
CA CYS A 3 21.15 1.57 10.64
C CYS A 3 19.67 1.35 10.91
N ASN A 4 18.94 2.44 11.17
CA ASN A 4 17.48 2.40 11.26
C ASN A 4 16.90 2.46 9.84
N ASN A 5 16.91 1.32 9.15
CA ASN A 5 16.23 1.12 7.87
C ASN A 5 14.72 0.94 8.12
N SER A 6 14.03 2.00 8.50
CA SER A 6 12.56 2.01 8.58
C SER A 6 11.91 2.33 7.23
N VAL A 7 12.43 1.77 6.14
CA VAL A 7 11.80 1.89 4.82
C VAL A 7 10.96 0.64 4.60
N ASN A 8 9.64 0.79 4.58
CA ASN A 8 8.70 -0.21 4.07
C ASN A 8 8.73 -1.62 4.68
N ILE A 9 9.52 -1.91 5.73
CA ILE A 9 9.53 -3.23 6.39
C ILE A 9 8.12 -3.61 6.85
N PHE A 10 7.34 -2.62 7.28
CA PHE A 10 5.96 -2.83 7.69
C PHE A 10 5.04 -3.24 6.54
N LEU A 11 4.99 -2.46 5.46
CA LEU A 11 4.13 -2.76 4.30
C LEU A 11 4.62 -4.00 3.53
N ILE A 12 5.94 -4.18 3.40
CA ILE A 12 6.54 -5.39 2.82
C ILE A 12 6.27 -6.59 3.73
N GLY A 13 6.37 -6.43 5.05
CA GLY A 13 6.01 -7.45 6.04
C GLY A 13 4.52 -7.79 5.99
N LEU A 14 3.65 -6.80 5.79
CA LEU A 14 2.20 -6.97 5.61
C LEU A 14 1.85 -7.61 4.26
N MET A 15 2.59 -7.30 3.19
CA MET A 15 2.37 -7.94 1.89
C MET A 15 2.99 -9.34 1.83
N SER A 16 4.08 -9.58 2.55
CA SER A 16 4.60 -10.92 2.81
C SER A 16 3.62 -11.70 3.66
N SER A 17 2.98 -11.07 4.66
CA SER A 17 1.96 -11.72 5.48
C SER A 17 0.75 -12.14 4.67
N MET A 18 0.36 -11.34 3.68
CA MET A 18 -0.73 -11.66 2.73
C MET A 18 -0.41 -12.82 1.78
N LYS A 19 0.86 -13.14 1.51
CA LYS A 19 1.26 -14.14 0.48
C LYS A 19 1.64 -15.52 1.02
N THR A 20 2.17 -15.62 2.23
CA THR A 20 2.72 -16.89 2.75
C THR A 20 2.15 -17.23 4.12
N ASP A 21 1.58 -18.42 4.25
CA ASP A 21 1.27 -18.98 5.55
C ASP A 21 2.59 -19.42 6.23
N ILE A 22 2.85 -18.94 7.45
CA ILE A 22 4.04 -19.35 8.22
C ILE A 22 3.93 -20.85 8.48
N ARG A 23 4.96 -21.63 8.16
CA ARG A 23 4.99 -23.07 8.41
C ARG A 23 6.30 -23.52 9.06
N THR A 24 6.17 -24.38 10.05
CA THR A 24 7.25 -25.10 10.73
C THR A 24 6.93 -26.60 10.70
N THR A 25 7.95 -27.44 10.82
CA THR A 25 7.80 -28.90 10.79
C THR A 25 7.19 -29.50 12.06
N ASN A 26 7.11 -28.71 13.14
CA ASN A 26 6.65 -29.16 14.46
C ASN A 26 5.30 -28.50 14.81
N ALA A 27 4.27 -29.29 15.15
CA ALA A 27 2.92 -28.79 15.41
C ALA A 27 2.81 -27.82 16.60
N ASP A 28 3.54 -28.06 17.69
CA ASP A 28 3.52 -27.18 18.87
C ASP A 28 4.25 -25.86 18.61
N GLN A 29 5.37 -25.93 17.88
CA GLN A 29 6.11 -24.75 17.44
C GLN A 29 5.30 -23.92 16.44
N GLN A 30 4.51 -24.58 15.59
CA GLN A 30 3.62 -23.96 14.64
C GLN A 30 2.53 -23.12 15.33
N GLN A 31 1.95 -23.62 16.43
CA GLN A 31 0.92 -22.89 17.17
C GLN A 31 1.48 -21.62 17.83
N LEU A 32 2.63 -21.73 18.51
CA LEU A 32 3.27 -20.58 19.16
C LEU A 32 3.69 -19.50 18.15
N MET A 33 4.29 -19.92 17.02
CA MET A 33 4.71 -19.01 15.96
C MET A 33 3.51 -18.33 15.28
N SER A 34 2.42 -19.07 15.04
CA SER A 34 1.20 -18.51 14.45
C SER A 34 0.54 -17.51 15.41
N PHE A 35 0.48 -17.81 16.71
CA PHE A 35 -0.08 -16.91 17.71
C PHE A 35 0.73 -15.62 17.84
N ALA A 36 2.04 -15.70 18.01
CA ALA A 36 2.91 -14.54 18.13
C ALA A 36 2.81 -13.63 16.88
N TYR A 37 2.75 -14.26 15.71
CA TYR A 37 2.57 -13.55 14.45
C TYR A 37 1.21 -12.86 14.35
N VAL A 38 0.10 -13.58 14.54
CA VAL A 38 -1.26 -13.01 14.47
C VAL A 38 -1.41 -11.86 15.46
N PHE A 39 -0.97 -12.05 16.70
CA PHE A 39 -1.02 -11.01 17.73
C PHE A 39 -0.25 -9.75 17.32
N SER A 40 0.96 -9.91 16.80
CA SER A 40 1.77 -8.76 16.35
C SER A 40 1.11 -8.02 15.19
N VAL A 41 0.55 -8.73 14.20
CA VAL A 41 -0.10 -8.10 13.03
C VAL A 41 -1.41 -7.43 13.43
N THR A 42 -2.20 -8.00 14.34
CA THR A 42 -3.45 -7.39 14.82
C THR A 42 -3.22 -6.03 15.50
N ILE A 43 -2.22 -5.92 16.39
CA ILE A 43 -1.89 -4.63 17.03
C ILE A 43 -1.58 -3.56 15.97
N LEU A 44 -0.79 -3.95 14.98
CA LEU A 44 -0.35 -3.10 13.89
C LEU A 44 -1.53 -2.64 13.02
N VAL A 45 -2.48 -3.52 12.75
CA VAL A 45 -3.69 -3.22 12.00
C VAL A 45 -4.61 -2.29 12.79
N LEU A 46 -4.78 -2.49 14.10
CA LEU A 46 -5.59 -1.61 14.94
C LEU A 46 -5.07 -0.15 14.94
N PHE A 47 -3.75 0.03 15.05
CA PHE A 47 -3.15 1.36 14.96
C PHE A 47 -3.36 2.00 13.59
N ALA A 48 -3.23 1.20 12.53
CA ALA A 48 -3.46 1.68 11.17
C ALA A 48 -4.94 2.04 10.92
N LEU A 49 -5.88 1.25 11.44
CA LEU A 49 -7.32 1.56 11.37
C LEU A 49 -7.64 2.87 12.08
N ALA A 50 -7.17 3.05 13.32
CA ALA A 50 -7.39 4.29 14.06
C ALA A 50 -6.86 5.51 13.29
N SER A 51 -5.65 5.42 12.74
CA SER A 51 -5.04 6.50 11.97
C SER A 51 -5.82 6.84 10.68
N ASN A 52 -6.27 5.81 9.96
CA ASN A 52 -7.04 6.01 8.72
C ASN A 52 -8.47 6.53 8.99
N ILE A 53 -9.11 6.14 10.09
CA ILE A 53 -10.43 6.64 10.49
C ILE A 53 -10.36 8.13 10.82
N LEU A 54 -9.38 8.56 11.62
CA LEU A 54 -9.17 9.97 11.96
C LEU A 54 -8.88 10.82 10.71
N SER A 55 -8.11 10.27 9.77
CA SER A 55 -7.81 10.93 8.49
C SER A 55 -9.05 11.00 7.59
N ALA A 56 -9.86 9.94 7.54
CA ALA A 56 -11.11 9.91 6.79
C ALA A 56 -12.08 10.98 7.28
N ASP A 57 -12.27 11.11 8.60
CA ASP A 57 -13.09 12.19 9.19
C ASP A 57 -12.65 13.58 8.72
N THR A 58 -11.34 13.80 8.66
CA THR A 58 -10.77 15.05 8.12
C THR A 58 -11.12 15.23 6.64
N PHE A 59 -11.02 14.19 5.82
CA PHE A 59 -11.30 14.24 4.38
C PHE A 59 -12.79 14.29 4.03
N PHE A 60 -13.68 13.91 4.94
CA PHE A 60 -15.13 14.08 4.77
C PHE A 60 -15.57 15.54 4.72
N ARG A 61 -14.74 16.48 5.19
CA ARG A 61 -15.04 17.92 5.14
C ARG A 61 -15.21 18.40 3.70
N ALA A 62 -16.35 19.05 3.42
CA ALA A 62 -16.74 19.49 2.07
C ALA A 62 -15.69 20.39 1.39
N GLN A 63 -14.97 21.20 2.17
CA GLN A 63 -13.90 22.07 1.69
C GLN A 63 -12.76 21.27 1.05
N ILE A 64 -12.33 20.17 1.67
CA ILE A 64 -11.21 19.35 1.17
C ILE A 64 -11.66 18.53 -0.04
N ARG A 65 -12.87 17.95 0.02
CA ARG A 65 -13.47 17.16 -1.07
C ARG A 65 -13.75 17.98 -2.34
N SER A 66 -13.79 19.31 -2.24
CA SER A 66 -13.93 20.20 -3.40
C SER A 66 -12.72 20.13 -4.36
N THR A 67 -11.58 19.56 -3.93
CA THR A 67 -10.41 19.36 -4.77
C THR A 67 -10.35 17.92 -5.30
N SER A 68 -9.82 17.71 -6.52
CA SER A 68 -9.60 16.36 -7.07
C SER A 68 -8.73 15.52 -6.11
N VAL A 69 -7.68 16.11 -5.55
CA VAL A 69 -6.77 15.45 -4.60
C VAL A 69 -7.50 15.04 -3.31
N GLY A 70 -8.35 15.91 -2.75
CA GLY A 70 -9.12 15.60 -1.54
C GLY A 70 -10.10 14.44 -1.73
N PHE A 71 -10.75 14.35 -2.89
CA PHE A 71 -11.61 13.20 -3.22
C PHE A 71 -10.81 11.88 -3.32
N HIS A 72 -9.65 11.90 -3.97
CA HIS A 72 -8.79 10.71 -4.08
C HIS A 72 -8.22 10.26 -2.72
N LEU A 73 -7.95 11.19 -1.80
CA LEU A 73 -7.52 10.86 -0.45
C LEU A 73 -8.60 10.12 0.34
N LEU A 74 -9.85 10.57 0.25
CA LEU A 74 -10.96 9.88 0.87
C LEU A 74 -11.10 8.45 0.31
N LEU A 75 -11.01 8.29 -1.02
CA LEU A 75 -11.04 6.97 -1.66
C LEU A 75 -9.87 6.08 -1.18
N TYR A 76 -8.68 6.64 -1.04
CA TYR A 76 -7.52 5.95 -0.49
C TYR A 76 -7.75 5.52 0.97
N SER A 77 -8.28 6.39 1.84
CA SER A 77 -8.58 6.03 3.23
C SER A 77 -9.63 4.92 3.32
N CYS A 78 -10.68 4.95 2.49
CA CYS A 78 -11.67 3.86 2.43
C CYS A 78 -11.06 2.54 1.90
N CYS A 79 -10.20 2.62 0.88
CA CYS A 79 -9.42 1.48 0.35
C CYS A 79 -8.58 0.84 1.45
N SER A 80 -7.82 1.67 2.17
CA SER A 80 -6.91 1.28 3.25
C SER A 80 -7.65 0.60 4.41
N ILE A 81 -8.77 1.19 4.88
CA ILE A 81 -9.62 0.57 5.92
C ILE A 81 -10.14 -0.80 5.46
N SER A 82 -10.59 -0.91 4.21
CA SER A 82 -11.10 -2.17 3.66
C SER A 82 -10.02 -3.26 3.63
N VAL A 83 -8.77 -2.92 3.26
CA VAL A 83 -7.64 -3.84 3.29
C VAL A 83 -7.37 -4.36 4.71
N PHE A 84 -7.37 -3.45 5.69
CA PHE A 84 -7.12 -3.81 7.09
C PHE A 84 -8.21 -4.71 7.67
N LEU A 85 -9.48 -4.45 7.38
CA LEU A 85 -10.58 -5.31 7.82
C LEU A 85 -10.51 -6.71 7.20
N LEU A 86 -10.21 -6.82 5.89
CA LEU A 86 -10.04 -8.12 5.22
C LEU A 86 -8.84 -8.89 5.78
N LEU A 87 -7.77 -8.19 6.17
CA LEU A 87 -6.59 -8.79 6.78
C LEU A 87 -6.89 -9.34 8.18
N GLU A 88 -7.57 -8.56 9.04
CA GLU A 88 -8.02 -9.03 10.36
C GLU A 88 -8.90 -10.27 10.25
N PHE A 89 -9.86 -10.24 9.33
CA PHE A 89 -10.75 -11.37 9.10
C PHE A 89 -9.97 -12.64 8.73
N ARG A 90 -8.97 -12.53 7.86
CA ARG A 90 -8.06 -13.64 7.51
C ARG A 90 -7.26 -14.13 8.73
N LEU A 91 -6.74 -13.22 9.56
CA LEU A 91 -5.88 -13.55 10.69
C LEU A 91 -6.64 -14.29 11.80
N ILE A 92 -7.83 -13.82 12.16
CA ILE A 92 -8.71 -14.47 13.15
C ILE A 92 -9.02 -15.90 12.70
N GLN A 93 -9.28 -16.07 11.42
CA GLN A 93 -9.62 -17.36 10.81
C GLN A 93 -8.43 -18.32 10.66
N LEU A 94 -7.19 -17.85 10.81
CA LEU A 94 -6.00 -18.70 10.86
C LEU A 94 -5.85 -19.39 12.23
N LEU A 95 -6.45 -18.81 13.28
CA LEU A 95 -6.41 -19.35 14.64
C LEU A 95 -7.46 -20.45 14.89
N ASP A 96 -8.53 -20.48 14.09
CA ASP A 96 -9.65 -21.40 14.27
C ASP A 96 -9.60 -22.57 13.25
N SER A 97 -10.12 -23.73 13.64
CA SER A 97 -10.27 -24.86 12.72
C SER A 97 -11.47 -24.64 11.82
N LEU A 98 -11.23 -24.18 10.59
CA LEU A 98 -12.29 -23.87 9.65
C LEU A 98 -12.73 -25.06 8.80
N ASN A 99 -14.02 -25.06 8.47
CA ASN A 99 -14.58 -25.90 7.41
C ASN A 99 -13.95 -25.56 6.05
N TYR A 100 -13.96 -26.54 5.14
CA TYR A 100 -13.43 -26.39 3.79
C TYR A 100 -13.99 -25.17 3.05
N GLU A 101 -15.30 -24.92 3.11
CA GLU A 101 -15.94 -23.82 2.38
C GLU A 101 -15.46 -22.44 2.85
N SER A 102 -15.32 -22.26 4.16
CA SER A 102 -14.77 -21.04 4.75
C SER A 102 -13.31 -20.85 4.32
N PHE A 103 -12.50 -21.91 4.39
CA PHE A 103 -11.11 -21.86 3.98
C PHE A 103 -10.95 -21.58 2.48
N PHE A 104 -11.79 -22.21 1.65
CA PHE A 104 -11.83 -21.97 0.20
C PHE A 104 -12.13 -20.50 -0.09
N SER A 105 -13.11 -19.91 0.60
CA SER A 105 -13.46 -18.49 0.45
C SER A 105 -12.30 -17.57 0.85
N ILE A 106 -11.61 -17.87 1.95
CA ILE A 106 -10.44 -17.09 2.39
C ILE A 106 -9.32 -17.15 1.36
N CYS A 107 -8.98 -18.36 0.94
CA CYS A 107 -7.89 -18.60 0.02
C CYS A 107 -8.17 -17.92 -1.32
N ASN A 108 -9.34 -18.16 -1.92
CA ASN A 108 -9.62 -17.79 -3.30
C ASN A 108 -10.32 -16.43 -3.47
N VAL A 109 -10.90 -15.86 -2.41
CA VAL A 109 -11.62 -14.57 -2.48
C VAL A 109 -10.95 -13.52 -1.61
N ILE A 110 -10.88 -13.75 -0.29
CA ILE A 110 -10.48 -12.70 0.66
C ILE A 110 -9.00 -12.33 0.50
N THR A 111 -8.14 -13.33 0.46
CA THR A 111 -6.69 -13.12 0.32
C THR A 111 -6.34 -12.37 -0.97
N PRO A 112 -6.76 -12.81 -2.16
CA PRO A 112 -6.44 -12.07 -3.38
C PRO A 112 -7.10 -10.69 -3.42
N THR A 113 -8.33 -10.53 -2.93
CA THR A 113 -9.00 -9.22 -2.86
C THR A 113 -8.22 -8.25 -1.99
N SER A 114 -7.79 -8.68 -0.81
CA SER A 114 -6.97 -7.85 0.10
C SER A 114 -5.63 -7.47 -0.54
N SER A 115 -4.98 -8.38 -1.26
CA SER A 115 -3.74 -8.12 -1.98
C SER A 115 -3.92 -7.12 -3.12
N ILE A 116 -4.94 -7.30 -3.96
CA ILE A 116 -5.25 -6.38 -5.08
C ILE A 116 -5.54 -4.99 -4.55
N LEU A 117 -6.41 -4.87 -3.54
CA LEU A 117 -6.74 -3.60 -2.91
C LEU A 117 -5.50 -2.93 -2.32
N ALA A 118 -4.65 -3.67 -1.60
CA ALA A 118 -3.41 -3.13 -1.05
C ALA A 118 -2.49 -2.56 -2.15
N ARG A 119 -2.36 -3.25 -3.29
CA ARG A 119 -1.58 -2.74 -4.44
C ARG A 119 -2.22 -1.51 -5.07
N ILE A 120 -3.55 -1.47 -5.18
CA ILE A 120 -4.27 -0.29 -5.67
C ILE A 120 -4.01 0.89 -4.74
N CYS A 121 -4.17 0.73 -3.41
CA CYS A 121 -3.94 1.83 -2.48
C CYS A 121 -2.48 2.33 -2.58
N LEU A 122 -1.49 1.44 -2.75
CA LEU A 122 -0.09 1.82 -2.93
C LEU A 122 0.15 2.64 -4.20
N TRP A 123 -0.42 2.22 -5.33
CA TRP A 123 -0.38 2.98 -6.59
C TRP A 123 -1.09 4.33 -6.47
N MET A 124 -2.26 4.37 -5.84
CA MET A 124 -3.00 5.61 -5.56
C MET A 124 -2.15 6.60 -4.76
N ASN A 125 -1.44 6.14 -3.73
CA ASN A 125 -0.57 7.00 -2.94
C ASN A 125 0.50 7.69 -3.79
N GLY A 126 1.19 6.93 -4.66
CA GLY A 126 2.18 7.48 -5.59
C GLY A 126 1.58 8.50 -6.58
N LEU A 127 0.42 8.19 -7.15
CA LEU A 127 -0.27 9.08 -8.10
C LEU A 127 -0.76 10.37 -7.45
N ILE A 128 -1.35 10.29 -6.25
CA ILE A 128 -1.81 11.44 -5.47
C ILE A 128 -0.63 12.34 -5.12
N GLY A 129 0.49 11.76 -4.68
CA GLY A 129 1.73 12.49 -4.42
C GLY A 129 2.17 13.28 -5.65
N LEU A 130 2.24 12.62 -6.82
CA LEU A 130 2.65 13.25 -8.05
C LEU A 130 1.69 14.37 -8.49
N GLN A 131 0.38 14.17 -8.35
CA GLN A 131 -0.62 15.20 -8.64
C GLN A 131 -0.43 16.44 -7.76
N ARG A 132 -0.15 16.26 -6.46
CA ARG A 132 0.18 17.37 -5.54
C ARG A 132 1.47 18.06 -5.94
N ALA A 133 2.49 17.30 -6.34
CA ALA A 133 3.75 17.85 -6.80
C ALA A 133 3.53 18.77 -8.00
N PHE A 134 2.80 18.33 -9.03
CA PHE A 134 2.50 19.18 -10.18
C PHE A 134 1.69 20.43 -9.83
N GLN A 135 0.71 20.32 -8.93
CA GLN A 135 -0.04 21.48 -8.45
C GLN A 135 0.83 22.50 -7.70
N SER A 136 1.91 22.05 -7.06
CA SER A 136 2.85 22.92 -6.35
C SER A 136 3.71 23.77 -7.28
N PHE A 137 3.87 23.40 -8.56
CA PHE A 137 4.62 24.18 -9.54
C PHE A 137 3.69 25.12 -10.32
N GLU A 138 4.15 26.34 -10.54
CA GLU A 138 3.48 27.36 -11.36
C GLU A 138 3.69 27.15 -12.87
N LEU A 139 3.73 25.90 -13.32
CA LEU A 139 3.84 25.56 -14.74
C LEU A 139 2.46 25.74 -15.39
N GLY A 140 2.19 26.94 -15.93
CA GLY A 140 0.89 27.36 -16.44
C GLY A 140 0.22 26.41 -17.46
N PHE A 141 0.99 25.69 -18.27
CA PHE A 141 0.49 24.71 -19.24
C PHE A 141 0.01 23.40 -18.58
N LEU A 142 0.87 22.76 -17.77
CA LEU A 142 0.53 21.55 -17.01
C LEU A 142 -0.58 21.81 -15.98
N ARG A 143 -0.66 23.04 -15.46
CA ARG A 143 -1.69 23.48 -14.52
C ARG A 143 -3.10 23.32 -15.08
N ASN A 144 -3.34 23.67 -16.35
CA ASN A 144 -4.70 23.59 -16.91
C ASN A 144 -5.12 22.14 -17.21
N GLN A 145 -4.19 21.30 -17.69
CA GLN A 145 -4.49 19.92 -18.03
C GLN A 145 -4.61 19.02 -16.79
N ILE A 146 -3.74 19.20 -15.79
CA ILE A 146 -3.76 18.40 -14.53
C ILE A 146 -4.85 18.90 -13.56
N ARG A 147 -5.29 20.16 -13.68
CA ARG A 147 -6.45 20.67 -12.92
C ARG A 147 -7.76 20.05 -13.38
N SER A 148 -7.82 19.46 -14.58
CA SER A 148 -9.01 18.73 -15.00
C SER A 148 -9.26 17.56 -14.05
N ARG A 149 -10.33 17.65 -13.25
CA ARG A 149 -10.79 16.54 -12.38
C ARG A 149 -10.94 15.25 -13.17
N VAL A 150 -11.33 15.35 -14.44
CA VAL A 150 -11.53 14.21 -15.35
C VAL A 150 -10.21 13.48 -15.61
N THR A 151 -9.13 14.20 -15.92
CA THR A 151 -7.84 13.59 -16.24
C THR A 151 -7.22 12.90 -15.03
N GLY A 152 -7.33 13.50 -13.84
CA GLY A 152 -6.86 12.88 -12.59
C GLY A 152 -7.64 11.61 -12.24
N ASN A 153 -8.97 11.68 -12.29
CA ASN A 153 -9.83 10.53 -12.00
C ASN A 153 -9.61 9.39 -13.01
N MET A 154 -9.49 9.70 -14.31
CA MET A 154 -9.26 8.70 -15.35
C MET A 154 -7.94 7.97 -15.12
N LEU A 155 -6.86 8.68 -14.75
CA LEU A 155 -5.56 8.06 -14.48
C LEU A 155 -5.64 7.06 -13.31
N VAL A 156 -6.29 7.43 -12.21
CA VAL A 156 -6.46 6.53 -11.05
C VAL A 156 -7.28 5.30 -11.40
N VAL A 157 -8.36 5.46 -12.17
CA VAL A 157 -9.19 4.33 -12.63
C VAL A 157 -8.41 3.40 -13.55
N VAL A 158 -7.72 3.94 -14.55
CA VAL A 158 -6.91 3.15 -15.50
C VAL A 158 -5.82 2.37 -14.77
N VAL A 159 -5.09 3.00 -13.85
CA VAL A 159 -4.05 2.31 -13.06
C VAL A 159 -4.65 1.23 -12.17
N SER A 160 -5.80 1.49 -11.54
CA SER A 160 -6.48 0.49 -10.72
C SER A 160 -6.88 -0.75 -11.53
N ILE A 161 -7.42 -0.55 -12.74
CA ILE A 161 -7.75 -1.63 -13.67
C ILE A 161 -6.50 -2.41 -14.08
N CYS A 162 -5.42 -1.71 -14.46
CA CYS A 162 -4.16 -2.35 -14.85
C CYS A 162 -3.59 -3.20 -13.69
N VAL A 163 -3.65 -2.68 -12.46
CA VAL A 163 -3.20 -3.40 -11.26
C VAL A 163 -4.03 -4.66 -11.05
N SER A 164 -5.36 -4.59 -11.18
CA SER A 164 -6.21 -5.77 -11.07
C SER A 164 -5.90 -6.82 -12.15
N ILE A 165 -5.66 -6.41 -13.39
CA ILE A 165 -5.31 -7.31 -14.50
C ILE A 165 -3.99 -8.05 -14.22
N MET A 166 -2.98 -7.36 -13.67
CA MET A 166 -1.69 -7.97 -13.32
C MET A 166 -1.81 -9.11 -12.28
N HIS A 167 -2.90 -9.15 -11.50
CA HIS A 167 -3.16 -10.21 -10.52
C HIS A 167 -3.95 -11.41 -11.07
N VAL A 168 -4.46 -11.36 -12.31
CA VAL A 168 -5.20 -12.47 -12.93
C VAL A 168 -4.41 -13.79 -12.94
N PRO A 169 -3.11 -13.82 -13.28
CA PRO A 169 -2.35 -15.07 -13.25
C PRO A 169 -2.23 -15.69 -11.84
N GLU A 170 -2.12 -14.85 -10.81
CA GLU A 170 -2.09 -15.28 -9.41
C GLU A 170 -3.44 -15.87 -8.98
N LEU A 171 -4.56 -15.27 -9.40
CA LEU A 171 -5.90 -15.77 -9.14
C LEU A 171 -6.12 -17.17 -9.72
N ILE A 172 -5.70 -17.40 -10.97
CA ILE A 172 -5.88 -18.68 -11.68
C ILE A 172 -4.98 -19.78 -11.08
N SER A 173 -3.78 -19.41 -10.63
CA SER A 173 -2.77 -20.36 -10.15
C SER A 173 -2.98 -20.76 -8.68
N ARG A 174 -3.96 -20.17 -8.00
CA ARG A 174 -4.23 -20.39 -6.58
C ARG A 174 -5.10 -21.64 -6.39
N ARG A 175 -4.74 -22.48 -5.42
CA ARG A 175 -5.43 -23.73 -5.10
C ARG A 175 -5.54 -23.91 -3.59
N THR A 176 -6.69 -24.42 -3.16
CA THR A 176 -6.92 -24.92 -1.80
C THR A 176 -6.63 -26.42 -1.79
N LEU A 177 -5.73 -26.87 -0.92
CA LEU A 177 -5.33 -28.28 -0.80
C LEU A 177 -5.45 -28.74 0.66
N PRO A 178 -5.73 -30.02 0.92
CA PRO A 178 -5.63 -30.57 2.27
C PRO A 178 -4.19 -30.48 2.79
N ASP A 179 -4.03 -30.18 4.08
CA ASP A 179 -2.73 -30.05 4.72
C ASP A 179 -2.10 -31.44 4.96
N PRO A 180 -0.91 -31.74 4.41
CA PRO A 180 -0.25 -33.03 4.62
C PRO A 180 0.27 -33.22 6.05
N VAL A 181 0.44 -32.15 6.83
CA VAL A 181 1.01 -32.18 8.19
C VAL A 181 -0.09 -32.14 9.26
N ALA A 182 -1.23 -31.52 8.97
CA ALA A 182 -2.32 -31.35 9.92
C ALA A 182 -3.63 -31.95 9.38
N ALA A 183 -3.98 -33.14 9.86
CA ALA A 183 -5.22 -33.82 9.48
C ALA A 183 -6.45 -32.91 9.72
N GLY A 184 -7.31 -32.81 8.72
CA GLY A 184 -8.52 -31.97 8.77
C GLY A 184 -8.28 -30.46 8.53
N LYS A 185 -7.04 -30.03 8.28
CA LYS A 185 -6.73 -28.63 7.89
C LYS A 185 -6.50 -28.51 6.39
N PHE A 186 -6.62 -27.29 5.90
CA PHE A 186 -6.38 -26.93 4.50
C PHE A 186 -5.29 -25.86 4.41
N VAL A 187 -4.64 -25.78 3.25
CA VAL A 187 -3.59 -24.81 2.92
C VAL A 187 -3.91 -24.13 1.60
N CYS A 188 -3.57 -22.84 1.53
CA CYS A 188 -3.64 -22.07 0.31
C CYS A 188 -2.27 -22.09 -0.37
N GLN A 189 -2.17 -22.74 -1.53
CA GLN A 189 -0.92 -22.83 -2.30
C GLN A 189 -1.10 -22.18 -3.66
N ILE A 190 -0.12 -21.38 -4.08
CA ILE A 190 -0.03 -20.86 -5.43
C ILE A 190 0.96 -21.74 -6.20
N ARG A 191 0.52 -22.34 -7.31
CA ARG A 191 1.36 -23.17 -8.17
C ARG A 191 1.47 -22.54 -9.55
N TYR A 192 2.55 -21.80 -9.76
CA TYR A 192 2.87 -21.20 -11.05
C TYR A 192 3.54 -22.22 -11.99
N SER A 193 3.31 -22.10 -13.30
CA SER A 193 4.25 -22.61 -14.29
C SER A 193 5.53 -21.77 -14.27
N GLU A 194 6.63 -22.29 -14.82
CA GLU A 194 7.93 -21.58 -14.83
C GLU A 194 7.84 -20.19 -15.47
N GLU A 195 7.13 -20.07 -16.59
CA GLU A 195 6.90 -18.81 -17.29
C GLU A 195 6.10 -17.80 -16.44
N LEU A 196 5.05 -18.27 -15.76
CA LEU A 196 4.21 -17.44 -14.90
C LEU A 196 4.95 -16.98 -13.63
N LEU A 197 5.92 -17.77 -13.15
CA LEU A 197 6.74 -17.41 -12.00
C LEU A 197 7.60 -16.17 -12.31
N ILE A 198 8.22 -16.13 -13.49
CA ILE A 198 9.03 -14.97 -13.94
C ILE A 198 8.13 -13.74 -14.06
N LEU A 199 6.98 -13.88 -14.72
CA LEU A 199 6.04 -12.78 -14.89
C LEU A 199 5.52 -12.22 -13.55
N ASN A 200 5.10 -13.10 -12.64
CA ASN A 200 4.64 -12.70 -11.30
C ASN A 200 5.76 -12.02 -10.48
N THR A 201 7.02 -12.41 -10.68
CA THR A 201 8.16 -11.76 -10.05
C THR A 201 8.34 -10.33 -10.57
N ILE A 202 8.25 -10.15 -11.89
CA ILE A 202 8.30 -8.82 -12.54
C ILE A 202 7.14 -7.95 -12.05
N PHE A 203 5.91 -8.46 -12.04
CA PHE A 203 4.75 -7.73 -11.53
C PHE A 203 4.90 -7.37 -10.06
N SER A 204 5.38 -8.29 -9.23
CA SER A 204 5.64 -8.02 -7.81
C SER A 204 6.67 -6.90 -7.63
N PHE A 205 7.72 -6.86 -8.45
CA PHE A 205 8.70 -5.78 -8.45
C PHE A 205 8.07 -4.44 -8.87
N ILE A 206 7.30 -4.43 -9.97
CA ILE A 206 6.57 -3.26 -10.48
C ILE A 206 5.64 -2.69 -9.41
N HIS A 207 4.83 -3.53 -8.76
CA HIS A 207 3.88 -3.12 -7.73
C HIS A 207 4.52 -2.55 -6.46
N VAL A 208 5.83 -2.75 -6.26
CA VAL A 208 6.55 -2.13 -5.13
C VAL A 208 7.34 -0.93 -5.61
N PHE A 209 8.19 -1.11 -6.60
CA PHE A 209 9.22 -0.15 -6.98
C PHE A 209 8.63 1.10 -7.63
N LEU A 210 7.68 0.94 -8.56
CA LEU A 210 7.12 2.07 -9.30
C LEU A 210 6.32 3.02 -8.39
N PRO A 211 5.34 2.56 -7.60
CA PRO A 211 4.61 3.45 -6.69
C PRO A 211 5.50 4.18 -5.68
N VAL A 212 6.49 3.48 -5.12
CA VAL A 212 7.44 4.06 -4.16
C VAL A 212 8.31 5.13 -4.83
N SER A 213 8.79 4.85 -6.04
CA SER A 213 9.57 5.81 -6.83
C SER A 213 8.76 7.05 -7.17
N LEU A 214 7.49 6.89 -7.56
CA LEU A 214 6.58 8.01 -7.83
C LEU A 214 6.38 8.88 -6.58
N ASN A 215 6.16 8.25 -5.42
CA ASN A 215 5.98 8.96 -4.16
C ASN A 215 7.26 9.73 -3.75
N MET A 216 8.43 9.09 -3.89
CA MET A 216 9.71 9.72 -3.58
C MET A 216 10.01 10.90 -4.52
N LEU A 217 9.77 10.73 -5.82
CA LEU A 217 9.88 11.79 -6.82
C LEU A 217 8.94 12.96 -6.49
N ALA A 218 7.69 12.67 -6.14
CA ALA A 218 6.72 13.68 -5.75
C ALA A 218 7.20 14.51 -4.55
N ASN A 219 7.75 13.87 -3.51
CA ASN A 219 8.28 14.56 -2.35
C ASN A 219 9.49 15.44 -2.70
N CYS A 220 10.40 14.98 -3.56
CA CYS A 220 11.51 15.79 -4.07
C CYS A 220 11.01 17.02 -4.84
N LEU A 221 10.01 16.83 -5.70
CA LEU A 221 9.40 17.88 -6.51
C LEU A 221 8.70 18.94 -5.63
N ILE A 222 7.92 18.51 -4.63
CA ILE A 222 7.30 19.44 -3.67
C ILE A 222 8.37 20.24 -2.92
N LEU A 223 9.43 19.57 -2.45
CA LEU A 223 10.53 20.22 -1.76
C LEU A 223 11.21 21.26 -2.65
N ALA A 224 11.39 20.95 -3.95
CA ALA A 224 12.00 21.86 -4.92
C ALA A 224 11.15 23.10 -5.10
N SER A 225 9.83 22.93 -5.23
CA SER A 225 8.88 24.04 -5.32
C SER A 225 8.96 24.95 -4.09
N ILE A 226 8.91 24.37 -2.88
CA ILE A 226 8.97 25.14 -1.63
C ILE A 226 10.29 25.89 -1.51
N SER A 227 11.41 25.22 -1.79
CA SER A 227 12.74 25.84 -1.69
C SER A 227 12.93 26.97 -2.70
N ARG A 228 12.44 26.80 -3.94
CA ARG A 228 12.48 27.86 -4.96
C ARG A 228 11.62 29.06 -4.56
N ARG A 229 10.40 28.83 -4.05
CA ARG A 229 9.52 29.90 -3.55
C ARG A 229 10.18 30.66 -2.39
N LYS A 230 10.73 29.95 -1.41
CA LYS A 230 11.41 30.58 -0.27
C LYS A 230 12.67 31.33 -0.66
N ALA A 231 13.46 30.79 -1.59
CA ALA A 231 14.63 31.47 -2.15
C ALA A 231 14.26 32.82 -2.77
N ASN A 232 13.21 32.84 -3.60
CA ASN A 232 12.71 34.06 -4.23
C ASN A 232 12.16 35.08 -3.22
N ILE A 233 11.39 34.63 -2.21
CA ILE A 233 10.79 35.53 -1.20
C ILE A 233 11.84 36.12 -0.26
N HIS A 234 12.85 35.33 0.13
CA HIS A 234 13.85 35.75 1.12
C HIS A 234 15.15 36.25 0.49
N GLY A 235 15.26 36.29 -0.85
CA GLY A 235 16.50 36.67 -1.55
C GLY A 235 17.69 35.76 -1.24
N THR A 236 17.45 34.49 -0.91
CA THR A 236 18.50 33.51 -0.53
C THR A 236 18.76 32.54 -1.67
N THR A 237 19.91 31.85 -1.64
CA THR A 237 20.23 30.85 -2.67
C THR A 237 19.33 29.62 -2.56
N TYR A 238 18.92 29.07 -3.70
CA TYR A 238 18.12 27.85 -3.78
C TYR A 238 18.70 26.70 -2.96
N TRP A 239 20.02 26.48 -3.04
CA TRP A 239 20.70 25.37 -2.37
C TRP A 239 20.65 25.47 -0.84
N SER A 240 20.81 26.67 -0.29
CA SER A 240 20.68 26.90 1.15
C SER A 240 19.27 26.56 1.66
N GLN A 241 18.24 26.94 0.90
CA GLN A 241 16.86 26.63 1.23
C GLN A 241 16.55 25.15 1.02
N TRP A 242 17.08 24.51 -0.02
CA TRP A 242 16.95 23.08 -0.27
C TRP A 242 17.48 22.24 0.89
N ILE A 243 18.74 22.46 1.31
CA ILE A 243 19.32 21.72 2.44
C ILE A 243 18.49 21.93 3.71
N ARG A 244 18.09 23.18 3.99
CA ARG A 244 17.28 23.52 5.16
C ARG A 244 15.91 22.85 5.14
N GLN A 245 15.21 22.87 4.01
CA GLN A 245 13.91 22.19 3.89
C GLN A 245 14.08 20.66 3.91
N PHE A 246 15.14 20.12 3.31
CA PHE A 246 15.43 18.69 3.35
C PHE A 246 15.65 18.21 4.78
N HIS A 247 16.47 18.90 5.58
CA HIS A 247 16.66 18.55 6.99
C HIS A 247 15.35 18.63 7.79
N ARG A 248 14.54 19.67 7.52
CA ARG A 248 13.23 19.82 8.18
C ARG A 248 12.24 18.73 7.81
N HIS A 249 12.31 18.23 6.58
CA HIS A 249 11.34 17.31 5.99
C HIS A 249 11.93 15.94 5.64
N ALA A 250 13.11 15.59 6.19
CA ALA A 250 13.78 14.32 5.91
C ALA A 250 12.89 13.12 6.28
N HIS A 251 12.04 13.29 7.30
CA HIS A 251 11.04 12.30 7.71
C HIS A 251 10.05 11.93 6.59
N LEU A 252 9.77 12.82 5.62
CA LEU A 252 8.90 12.52 4.47
C LEU A 252 9.56 11.56 3.46
N PHE A 253 10.88 11.44 3.48
CA PHE A 253 11.65 10.51 2.66
C PHE A 253 11.93 9.19 3.39
N ILE A 254 12.03 9.25 4.72
CA ILE A 254 12.27 8.09 5.59
C ILE A 254 10.95 7.35 5.90
N SER A 255 9.81 8.02 5.82
CA SER A 255 8.48 7.45 6.06
C SER A 255 7.67 7.40 4.76
N PRO A 256 7.81 6.34 3.93
CA PRO A 256 6.72 6.03 3.04
C PRO A 256 5.61 5.44 3.92
N THR A 257 4.49 6.15 4.02
CA THR A 257 3.18 5.68 4.54
C THR A 257 2.95 5.61 6.06
N LEU A 258 3.06 6.74 6.79
CA LEU A 258 2.34 6.91 8.07
C LEU A 258 1.61 8.25 8.24
N THR A 259 1.62 9.14 7.25
CA THR A 259 0.89 10.41 7.34
C THR A 259 0.29 10.83 6.00
N THR A 260 -0.84 10.21 5.66
CA THR A 260 -2.00 10.86 5.02
C THR A 260 -3.25 10.11 5.37
#